data_AF-A0A3G4RT78-F1
#
_entry.id   AF-A0A3G4RT78-F1
#
_cell.length_a   1.000
_cell.length_b   1.000
_cell.length_c   1.000
_cell.angle_alpha   90.00
_cell.angle_beta   90.00
_cell.angle_gamma   90.00
#
_symmetry.space_group_name_H-M   'P 1'
#
loop_
_entity.id
_entity.type
_entity.pdbx_description
1 polymer ?
#
loop_
_entity_poly.entity_id
_entity_poly.type
_entity_poly.pdbx_seq_one_letter_code
_entity_poly.pdbx_strand_id
1 'polypeptide(L)'
;MQRKVWETALRQGWQEGRQNADLTLEANQKTLTRDYRGMMLYSLLWRQGMITRPDVSDQMQTVTGDGKKLVTGDRVRRLKNHAEFNLQKSHWRPLIGTEGGSR
;
A
#
# COMPACT_ATOMS: atom_id res chain seq x y z
N MET A 1 35.63 -35.02 -17.06
CA MET A 1 35.12 -34.52 -15.75
C MET A 1 34.31 -33.23 -15.88
N GLN A 2 34.76 -32.20 -16.60
CA GLN A 2 34.07 -30.90 -16.69
C GLN A 2 32.58 -30.97 -17.09
N ARG A 3 32.20 -31.80 -18.07
CA ARG A 3 30.81 -31.88 -18.55
C ARG A 3 29.83 -32.36 -17.48
N LYS A 4 30.21 -33.35 -16.66
CA LYS A 4 29.38 -33.85 -15.55
C LYS A 4 29.19 -32.81 -14.44
N VAL A 5 30.25 -32.05 -14.13
CA VAL A 5 30.17 -30.97 -13.12
C VAL A 5 29.24 -29.86 -13.62
N TRP A 6 29.34 -29.49 -14.89
CA TRP A 6 28.46 -28.50 -15.51
C TRP A 6 27.00 -28.96 -15.53
N GLU A 7 26.71 -30.20 -15.93
CA GLU A 7 25.34 -30.73 -15.94
C GLU A 7 24.71 -30.77 -14.54
N THR A 8 25.49 -31.10 -13.51
CA THR A 8 25.02 -31.11 -12.12
C THR A 8 24.76 -29.70 -11.61
N ALA A 9 25.68 -28.76 -11.85
CA ALA A 9 25.51 -27.37 -11.49
C ALA A 9 24.30 -26.74 -12.21
N LEU A 10 24.05 -27.11 -13.47
CA LEU A 10 22.89 -26.64 -14.23
C LEU A 10 21.57 -27.15 -13.63
N ARG A 11 21.48 -28.45 -13.30
CA ARG A 11 20.29 -29.02 -12.66
C ARG A 11 20.04 -28.38 -11.29
N GLN A 12 21.09 -28.18 -10.51
CA GLN A 12 21.00 -27.54 -9.21
C GLN A 12 20.52 -26.08 -9.33
N GLY A 13 21.15 -25.27 -10.19
CA GLY A 13 20.75 -23.88 -10.41
C GLY A 13 19.32 -23.74 -10.93
N TRP A 14 18.85 -24.69 -11.76
CA TRP A 14 17.46 -24.72 -12.20
C TRP A 14 16.48 -25.00 -11.06
N GLN A 15 16.78 -25.98 -10.20
CA GLN A 15 15.95 -26.30 -9.04
C GLN A 15 15.92 -25.16 -8.02
N GLU A 16 17.08 -24.58 -7.71
CA GLU A 16 17.20 -23.42 -6.82
C GLU A 16 16.45 -22.21 -7.39
N GLY A 17 16.57 -21.96 -8.70
CA GLY A 17 15.84 -20.89 -9.37
C GLY A 17 14.32 -21.06 -9.27
N ARG A 18 13.81 -22.29 -9.47
CA ARG A 18 12.39 -22.59 -9.30
C ARG A 18 11.94 -22.36 -7.86
N GLN A 19 12.69 -22.86 -6.88
CA GLN A 19 12.36 -22.68 -5.47
C GLN A 19 12.34 -21.20 -5.07
N ASN A 20 13.32 -20.41 -5.54
CA ASN A 20 13.36 -18.98 -5.29
C ASN A 20 12.18 -18.24 -5.95
N ALA A 21 11.76 -18.66 -7.14
CA ALA A 21 10.58 -18.10 -7.80
C ALA A 21 9.30 -18.37 -6.99
N ASP A 22 9.13 -19.60 -6.49
CA ASP A 22 7.99 -19.98 -5.67
C ASP A 22 7.94 -19.19 -4.35
N LEU A 23 9.08 -19.05 -3.65
CA LEU A 23 9.20 -18.24 -2.44
C LEU A 23 8.88 -16.75 -2.69
N THR A 24 9.37 -16.21 -3.82
CA THR A 24 9.11 -14.82 -4.21
C THR A 24 7.62 -14.60 -4.48
N LEU A 25 6.98 -15.55 -5.17
CA LEU A 25 5.55 -15.49 -5.44
C LEU A 25 4.74 -15.50 -4.13
N GLU A 26 5.07 -16.41 -3.21
CA GLU A 26 4.41 -16.50 -1.91
C GLU A 26 4.56 -15.20 -1.10
N ALA A 27 5.77 -14.63 -1.05
CA ALA A 27 6.03 -13.37 -0.36
C ALA A 27 5.23 -12.19 -0.97
N ASN A 28 5.15 -12.13 -2.31
CA ASN A 28 4.37 -11.12 -3.01
C ASN A 28 2.87 -11.28 -2.73
N GLN A 29 2.35 -12.51 -2.73
CA GLN A 29 0.95 -12.79 -2.41
C GLN A 29 0.60 -12.38 -0.98
N LYS A 30 1.48 -12.68 -0.01
CA LYS A 30 1.32 -12.24 1.39
C LYS A 30 1.28 -10.72 1.50
N THR A 31 2.17 -10.03 0.79
CA THR A 31 2.25 -8.56 0.76
C THR A 31 0.96 -7.95 0.20
N LEU A 32 0.51 -8.43 -0.97
CA LEU A 32 -0.75 -7.96 -1.59
C LEU A 32 -1.95 -8.18 -0.67
N THR A 33 -2.03 -9.37 -0.04
CA THR A 33 -3.12 -9.69 0.88
C THR A 33 -3.12 -8.77 2.10
N ARG A 34 -1.95 -8.51 2.68
CA ARG A 34 -1.78 -7.59 3.80
C ARG A 34 -2.22 -6.18 3.42
N ASP A 35 -1.73 -5.67 2.29
CA ASP A 35 -1.95 -4.30 1.86
C ASP A 35 -3.42 -4.06 1.51
N TYR A 36 -4.04 -5.00 0.82
CA TYR A 36 -5.48 -4.97 0.53
C TYR A 36 -6.32 -4.94 1.81
N ARG A 37 -6.04 -5.84 2.77
CA ARG A 37 -6.74 -5.87 4.06
C ARG A 37 -6.52 -4.58 4.84
N GLY A 38 -5.31 -4.02 4.82
CA GLY A 38 -4.98 -2.74 5.44
C GLY A 38 -5.80 -1.59 4.88
N MET A 39 -5.95 -1.49 3.56
CA MET A 39 -6.76 -0.45 2.91
C MET A 39 -8.26 -0.60 3.21
N MET A 40 -8.78 -1.83 3.28
CA MET A 40 -10.15 -2.06 3.73
C MET A 40 -10.35 -1.66 5.19
N LEU A 41 -9.41 -2.02 6.07
CA LEU A 41 -9.44 -1.64 7.48
C LEU A 41 -9.40 -0.12 7.65
N TYR A 42 -8.53 0.58 6.91
CA TYR A 42 -8.51 2.05 6.88
C TYR A 42 -9.87 2.61 6.50
N SER A 43 -10.49 2.09 5.44
CA SER A 43 -11.80 2.55 4.98
C SER A 43 -12.90 2.32 6.01
N LEU A 44 -12.84 1.20 6.74
CA LEU A 44 -13.74 0.89 7.86
C LEU A 44 -13.54 1.89 9.01
N LEU A 45 -12.31 2.04 9.50
CA LEU A 45 -11.96 2.89 10.64
C LEU A 45 -12.26 4.37 10.36
N TRP A 46 -12.02 4.82 9.12
CA TRP A 46 -12.38 6.17 8.69
C TRP A 46 -13.90 6.38 8.77
N ARG A 47 -14.71 5.43 8.27
CA ARG A 47 -16.17 5.49 8.38
C ARG A 47 -16.66 5.47 9.84
N GLN A 48 -15.94 4.77 10.70
CA GLN A 48 -16.21 4.72 12.14
C GLN A 48 -15.69 5.94 12.90
N GLY A 49 -15.04 6.92 12.25
CA GLY A 49 -14.49 8.11 12.90
C GLY A 49 -13.24 7.86 13.74
N MET A 50 -12.62 6.68 13.61
CA MET A 50 -11.44 6.25 14.36
C MET A 50 -10.12 6.63 13.69
N ILE A 51 -10.14 7.03 12.41
CA ILE A 51 -8.98 7.55 11.67
C ILE A 51 -9.36 8.85 10.96
N THR A 52 -8.46 9.82 10.93
CA THR A 52 -8.59 11.06 10.15
C THR A 52 -8.04 10.87 8.73
N ARG A 53 -8.64 11.57 7.75
CA ARG A 53 -8.10 11.61 6.39
C ARG A 53 -6.83 12.46 6.35
N PRO A 54 -5.86 12.11 5.49
CA PRO A 54 -4.71 12.99 5.28
C PRO A 54 -5.18 14.33 4.71
N ASP A 55 -4.59 15.41 5.20
CA ASP A 55 -4.83 16.74 4.66
C ASP A 55 -3.96 16.95 3.42
N VAL A 56 -4.57 17.32 2.30
CA VAL A 56 -3.87 17.56 1.02
C VAL A 56 -4.01 19.04 0.70
N SER A 57 -2.89 19.77 0.67
CA SER A 57 -2.89 21.12 0.14
C SER A 57 -2.82 21.06 -1.38
N ASP A 58 -3.70 21.82 -2.02
CA ASP A 58 -3.76 21.96 -3.47
C ASP A 58 -3.40 23.39 -3.83
N GLN A 59 -2.24 23.59 -4.46
CA GLN A 59 -1.81 24.89 -4.92
C GLN A 59 -1.84 24.90 -6.44
N MET A 60 -2.76 25.68 -7.00
CA MET A 60 -2.84 25.92 -8.43
C MET A 60 -1.96 27.12 -8.76
N GLN A 61 -0.88 26.91 -9.51
CA GLN A 61 -0.07 27.98 -10.08
C GLN A 61 -0.47 28.17 -11.53
N THR A 62 -1.21 29.25 -11.79
CA THR A 62 -1.78 29.53 -13.12
C THR A 62 -0.69 29.79 -14.17
N VAL A 63 0.46 30.34 -13.76
CA VAL A 63 1.64 30.57 -14.61
C VAL A 63 2.91 30.32 -13.80
N THR A 64 3.72 29.35 -14.23
CA THR A 64 5.05 29.08 -13.63
C THR A 64 6.09 29.10 -14.75
N GLY A 65 7.13 29.95 -14.63
CA GLY A 65 8.12 30.09 -15.70
C GLY A 65 9.25 31.11 -15.47
N ASP A 66 10.34 30.94 -16.20
CA ASP A 66 11.45 31.90 -16.41
C ASP A 66 11.31 32.47 -17.84
N GLY A 67 12.04 33.54 -18.20
CA GLY A 67 11.99 34.22 -19.50
C GLY A 67 12.21 33.36 -20.75
N LYS A 68 12.55 32.06 -20.60
CA LYS A 68 12.69 31.08 -21.69
C LYS A 68 11.67 29.94 -21.67
N LYS A 69 10.83 29.81 -20.64
CA LYS A 69 9.86 28.71 -20.51
C LYS A 69 8.67 29.10 -19.66
N LEU A 70 7.48 28.98 -20.22
CA LEU A 70 6.20 29.23 -19.55
C LEU A 70 5.41 27.93 -19.46
N VAL A 71 4.92 27.61 -18.26
CA VAL A 71 4.02 26.49 -17.99
C VAL A 71 2.71 27.07 -17.48
N THR A 72 1.62 26.81 -18.21
CA THR A 72 0.26 27.24 -17.85
C THR A 72 -0.48 26.07 -17.22
N GLY A 73 -1.11 26.30 -16.07
CA GLY A 73 -1.95 25.29 -15.41
C GLY A 73 -1.18 24.28 -14.55
N ASP A 74 -0.10 24.70 -13.90
CA ASP A 74 0.63 23.85 -12.97
C ASP A 74 -0.20 23.63 -11.69
N ARG A 75 -0.38 22.37 -11.29
CA ARG A 75 -1.13 21.99 -10.09
C ARG A 75 -0.23 21.15 -9.20
N VAL A 76 0.19 21.74 -8.10
CA VAL A 76 1.04 21.08 -7.10
C VAL A 76 0.18 20.63 -5.95
N ARG A 77 0.00 19.31 -5.80
CA ARG A 77 -0.63 18.70 -4.61
C ARG A 77 0.45 18.20 -3.65
N ARG A 78 0.38 18.60 -2.39
CA ARG A 78 1.28 18.13 -1.33
C ARG A 78 0.47 17.54 -0.18
N LEU A 79 0.94 16.42 0.36
CA LEU A 79 0.42 15.86 1.60
C LEU A 79 0.88 16.76 2.74
N LYS A 80 -0.05 17.41 3.45
CA LYS A 80 0.25 18.30 4.56
C LYS A 80 0.33 17.53 5.88
N ASN A 81 -0.62 16.61 6.11
CA ASN A 81 -0.66 15.75 7.28
C ASN A 81 -0.97 14.31 6.88
N HIS A 82 -0.36 13.35 7.58
CA HIS A 82 -0.67 11.93 7.42
C HIS A 82 -2.02 11.57 8.05
N ALA A 83 -2.56 10.41 7.69
CA ALA A 83 -3.71 9.84 8.40
C ALA A 83 -3.28 9.39 9.80
N GLU A 84 -4.05 9.76 10.81
CA GLU A 84 -3.76 9.45 12.21
C GLU A 84 -4.96 8.80 12.90
N PHE A 85 -4.70 7.99 13.93
CA PHE A 85 -5.75 7.47 14.78
C PHE A 85 -6.36 8.59 15.62
N ASN A 86 -7.68 8.66 15.62
CA ASN A 86 -8.43 9.60 16.44
C ASN A 86 -8.58 9.03 17.87
N LEU A 87 -7.91 9.63 18.84
CA LEU A 87 -7.95 9.16 20.24
C LEU A 87 -9.25 9.53 20.98
N GLN A 88 -10.09 10.39 20.40
CA GLN A 88 -11.34 10.82 21.02
C GLN A 88 -12.45 9.79 20.78
N LYS A 89 -12.68 8.93 21.78
CA LYS A 89 -13.68 7.85 21.73
C LYS A 89 -15.11 8.33 21.46
N SER A 90 -15.45 9.56 21.83
CA SER A 90 -16.77 10.16 21.55
C SER A 90 -17.07 10.28 20.06
N HIS A 91 -16.04 10.32 19.20
CA HIS A 91 -16.18 10.38 17.75
C HIS A 91 -16.33 9.00 17.11
N TRP A 92 -16.14 7.93 17.88
CA TRP A 92 -16.14 6.58 17.36
C TRP A 92 -17.58 6.06 17.20
N ARG A 93 -17.83 5.43 16.05
CA ARG A 93 -19.10 4.77 15.74
C ARG A 93 -18.83 3.30 15.39
N PRO A 94 -18.52 2.45 16.38
CA PRO A 94 -18.22 1.05 16.14
C PRO A 94 -19.43 0.35 15.54
N LEU A 95 -19.19 -0.58 14.62
CA LEU A 95 -20.23 -1.51 14.20
C LEU A 95 -20.46 -2.48 15.35
N ILE A 96 -21.61 -2.39 16.02
CA ILE A 96 -22.02 -3.38 17.00
C ILE A 96 -22.46 -4.61 16.21
N GLY A 97 -21.57 -5.60 16.11
CA GLY A 97 -21.96 -6.94 15.67
C GLY A 97 -22.76 -7.56 16.81
N THR A 98 -24.05 -7.79 16.62
CA THR A 98 -24.86 -8.61 17.52
C THR A 98 -24.39 -10.07 17.39
N GLU A 99 -23.24 -10.40 17.98
CA GLU A 99 -22.86 -11.78 18.26
C GLU A 99 -23.64 -12.23 19.51
N GLY A 100 -24.91 -12.58 19.32
CA GLY A 100 -25.79 -13.00 20.40
C GLY A 100 -27.20 -13.26 19.91
N GLY A 101 -27.42 -14.36 19.20
CA GLY A 101 -28.78 -14.76 18.83
C GLY A 101 -28.89 -15.83 17.75
N SER A 102 -28.35 -17.02 17.99
CA SER A 102 -29.00 -18.31 17.67
C SER A 102 -28.14 -19.43 18.25
N ARG A 103 -28.62 -19.96 19.37
CA ARG A 103 -28.36 -21.36 19.75
C ARG A 103 -29.12 -22.26 18.78
#